data_AF-A0A4Y8UN22-F1
#
_entry.id   AF-A0A4Y8UN22-F1
#
_cell.length_a   1.000
_cell.length_b   1.000
_cell.length_c   1.000
_cell.angle_alpha   90.00
_cell.angle_beta   90.00
_cell.angle_gamma   90.00
#
_symmetry.space_group_name_H-M   'P 1'
#
loop_
_entity.id
_entity.type
_entity.pdbx_description
1 polymer ?
#
loop_
_entity_poly.entity_id
_entity_poly.type
_entity_poly.pdbx_seq_one_letter_code
_entity_poly.pdbx_strand_id
1 'polypeptide(L)'
;MKQSLDHYLNLLNRVDESARQLGLSGLSESDRAVAIIIWNHRDKSNHHCHIGFDEFQHLAAQRQVSISRAQYFKSLKQLELHNVIRRVNGERSAHYRFMLD
;
A
#
# COMPACT_ATOMS: atom_id res chain seq x y z
N MET A 1 -26.15 9.39 0.57
CA MET A 1 -25.68 10.21 1.72
C MET A 1 -24.70 11.25 1.21
N LYS A 2 -24.98 12.55 1.37
CA LYS A 2 -23.94 13.58 1.19
C LYS A 2 -22.97 13.39 2.36
N GLN A 3 -21.74 12.96 2.09
CA GLN A 3 -20.69 13.01 3.11
C GLN A 3 -20.49 14.49 3.48
N SER A 4 -20.57 14.82 4.77
CA SER A 4 -20.24 16.17 5.24
C SER A 4 -18.73 16.36 5.21
N LEU A 5 -18.29 17.58 4.90
CA LEU A 5 -16.86 17.94 4.96
C LEU A 5 -16.26 17.62 6.34
N ASP A 6 -17.04 17.87 7.40
CA ASP A 6 -16.68 17.50 8.77
C ASP A 6 -16.33 16.01 8.92
N HIS A 7 -17.15 15.12 8.35
CA HIS A 7 -16.88 13.69 8.42
C HIS A 7 -15.59 13.30 7.70
N TYR A 8 -15.34 13.88 6.52
CA TYR A 8 -14.12 13.66 5.76
C TYR A 8 -12.86 14.11 6.53
N LEU A 9 -12.88 15.32 7.10
CA LEU A 9 -11.77 15.85 7.90
C LEU A 9 -11.51 15.01 9.16
N ASN A 10 -12.57 14.53 9.82
CA ASN A 10 -12.45 13.62 10.96
C ASN A 10 -11.82 12.27 10.57
N LEU A 11 -12.12 11.73 9.38
CA LEU A 11 -11.46 10.53 8.87
C LEU A 11 -9.98 10.77 8.58
N LEU A 12 -9.64 11.90 7.95
CA LEU A 12 -8.24 12.26 7.70
C LEU A 12 -7.44 12.35 8.99
N ASN A 13 -7.98 13.00 10.02
CA ASN A 13 -7.33 13.08 11.34
C ASN A 13 -7.08 11.70 11.94
N ARG A 14 -8.05 10.78 11.86
CA ARG A 14 -7.90 9.40 12.36
C ARG A 14 -6.86 8.61 11.58
N VAL A 15 -6.82 8.78 10.25
CA VAL A 15 -5.82 8.12 9.39
C VAL A 15 -4.42 8.64 9.72
N ASP A 16 -4.25 9.95 9.93
CA ASP A 16 -2.98 10.54 10.32
C ASP A 16 -2.50 10.07 11.70
N GLU A 17 -3.40 10.05 12.68
CA GLU A 17 -3.09 9.53 14.03
C GLU A 17 -2.68 8.06 13.98
N SER A 18 -3.42 7.23 13.23
CA SER A 18 -3.10 5.82 13.03
C SER A 18 -1.75 5.64 12.34
N ALA A 19 -1.47 6.47 11.31
CA ALA A 19 -0.19 6.44 10.63
C ALA A 19 0.97 6.79 11.57
N ARG A 20 0.80 7.78 12.47
CA ARG A 20 1.81 8.12 13.47
C ARG A 20 2.05 6.98 14.47
N GLN A 21 0.98 6.37 14.99
CA GLN A 21 1.08 5.27 15.95
C GLN A 21 1.78 4.04 15.35
N LEU A 22 1.56 3.77 14.06
CA LEU A 22 2.18 2.67 13.32
C LEU A 22 3.55 3.04 12.71
N GLY A 23 4.05 4.26 12.93
CA GLY A 23 5.31 4.73 12.36
C GLY A 23 5.29 4.89 10.83
N LEU A 24 4.12 5.04 10.22
CA LEU A 24 3.89 5.15 8.78
C LEU A 24 3.87 6.59 8.25
N SER A 25 4.17 7.59 9.09
CA SER A 25 4.16 9.01 8.72
C SER A 25 5.11 9.37 7.57
N GLY A 26 6.13 8.55 7.32
CA GLY A 26 7.08 8.72 6.22
C GLY A 26 6.55 8.27 4.85
N LEU A 27 5.42 7.56 4.80
CA LEU A 27 4.82 7.10 3.55
C LEU A 27 4.15 8.25 2.80
N SER A 28 4.56 8.46 1.55
CA SER A 28 3.89 9.40 0.65
C SER A 28 2.50 8.89 0.25
N GLU A 29 1.72 9.76 -0.39
CA GLU A 29 0.43 9.36 -0.98
C GLU A 29 0.58 8.21 -1.99
N SER A 30 1.62 8.27 -2.84
CA SER A 30 1.94 7.20 -3.78
C SER A 30 2.26 5.88 -3.08
N ASP A 31 3.01 5.91 -1.97
CA ASP A 31 3.34 4.70 -1.22
C ASP A 31 2.09 4.05 -0.61
N ARG A 32 1.19 4.89 -0.07
CA ARG A 32 -0.11 4.46 0.43
C ARG A 32 -0.99 3.87 -0.68
N ALA A 33 -1.02 4.50 -1.85
CA ALA A 33 -1.76 3.98 -3.00
C ALA A 33 -1.23 2.60 -3.44
N VAL A 34 0.09 2.43 -3.51
CA VAL A 34 0.71 1.11 -3.78
C VAL A 34 0.29 0.08 -2.73
N ALA A 35 0.40 0.42 -1.44
CA ALA A 35 0.02 -0.46 -0.35
C ALA A 35 -1.45 -0.92 -0.46
N ILE A 36 -2.37 0.02 -0.73
CA ILE A 36 -3.80 -0.29 -0.86
C ILE A 36 -4.09 -1.20 -2.06
N ILE A 37 -3.42 -1.00 -3.19
CA ILE A 37 -3.61 -1.84 -4.38
C ILE A 37 -3.12 -3.27 -4.10
N ILE A 38 -1.90 -3.42 -3.57
CA ILE A 38 -1.31 -4.71 -3.23
C ILE A 38 -2.14 -5.41 -2.14
N TRP A 39 -2.60 -4.66 -1.13
CA TRP A 39 -3.47 -5.17 -0.07
C TRP A 39 -4.76 -5.75 -0.64
N ASN A 40 -5.40 -5.06 -1.58
CA ASN A 40 -6.65 -5.54 -2.16
C ASN A 40 -6.46 -6.72 -3.12
N HIS A 41 -5.28 -6.87 -3.70
CA HIS A 41 -4.94 -8.00 -4.57
C HIS A 41 -4.47 -9.25 -3.80
N ARG A 42 -4.00 -9.09 -2.55
CA ARG A 42 -3.47 -10.20 -1.75
C ARG A 42 -4.47 -11.34 -1.60
N ASP A 43 -3.94 -12.54 -1.42
CA ASP A 43 -4.71 -13.69 -0.94
C ASP A 43 -5.09 -13.45 0.53
N LYS A 44 -6.40 -13.44 0.78
CA LYS A 44 -6.99 -13.16 2.10
C LYS A 44 -6.71 -14.27 3.12
N SER A 45 -6.39 -15.48 2.68
CA SER A 45 -6.20 -16.64 3.56
C SER A 45 -4.82 -16.64 4.26
N ASN A 46 -3.80 -16.12 3.59
CA ASN A 46 -2.40 -16.17 4.05
C ASN A 46 -1.72 -14.79 4.08
N HIS A 47 -2.38 -13.73 3.59
CA HIS A 47 -1.84 -12.37 3.46
C HIS A 47 -0.63 -12.26 2.52
N HIS A 48 -0.44 -13.25 1.64
CA HIS A 48 0.56 -13.21 0.59
C HIS A 48 0.00 -12.54 -0.66
N CYS A 49 0.88 -11.90 -1.40
CA CYS A 49 0.55 -11.22 -2.64
C CYS A 49 1.69 -11.49 -3.62
N HIS A 50 1.37 -12.11 -4.76
CA HIS A 50 2.33 -12.27 -5.85
C HIS A 50 1.94 -11.28 -6.93
N ILE A 51 2.68 -10.18 -7.08
CA ILE A 51 2.33 -9.13 -8.02
C ILE A 51 3.56 -8.48 -8.66
N GLY A 52 3.64 -8.59 -9.99
CA GLY A 52 4.62 -7.89 -10.81
C GLY A 52 4.18 -6.45 -11.12
N PHE A 53 5.10 -5.64 -11.66
CA PHE A 53 4.77 -4.26 -12.03
C PHE A 53 3.68 -4.17 -13.12
N ASP A 54 3.69 -5.06 -14.11
CA ASP A 54 2.76 -4.99 -15.24
C ASP A 54 1.31 -5.28 -14.79
N GLU A 55 1.14 -6.26 -13.90
CA GLU A 55 -0.15 -6.56 -13.26
C GLU A 55 -0.59 -5.44 -12.31
N PHE A 56 0.34 -4.93 -11.48
CA PHE A 56 0.08 -3.76 -10.65
C PHE A 56 -0.41 -2.56 -11.46
N GLN A 57 0.22 -2.28 -12.61
CA GLN A 57 -0.16 -1.16 -13.46
C GLN A 57 -1.60 -1.31 -13.98
N HIS A 58 -2.02 -2.53 -14.32
CA HIS A 58 -3.41 -2.80 -14.73
C HIS A 58 -4.40 -2.50 -13.59
N LEU A 59 -4.10 -2.95 -12.37
CA LEU A 59 -4.94 -2.68 -11.18
C LEU A 59 -4.96 -1.20 -10.80
N ALA A 60 -3.83 -0.51 -10.93
CA ALA A 60 -3.72 0.92 -10.67
C ALA A 60 -4.57 1.73 -11.66
N ALA A 61 -4.54 1.38 -12.94
CA ALA A 61 -5.35 2.02 -13.98
C ALA A 61 -6.85 1.87 -13.73
N GLN A 62 -7.31 0.70 -13.27
CA GLN A 62 -8.73 0.48 -12.88
C GLN A 62 -9.19 1.42 -11.75
N ARG A 63 -8.25 1.91 -10.93
CA ARG A 63 -8.51 2.84 -9.82
C ARG A 63 -8.19 4.29 -10.17
N GLN A 64 -7.90 4.58 -11.45
CA GLN A 64 -7.48 5.90 -11.92
C GLN A 64 -6.22 6.43 -11.22
N VAL A 65 -5.35 5.52 -10.78
CA VAL A 65 -4.06 5.83 -10.15
C VAL A 65 -2.95 5.61 -11.18
N SER A 66 -2.13 6.64 -11.41
CA SER A 66 -0.95 6.55 -12.28
C SER A 66 0.33 6.53 -11.45
N ILE A 67 1.03 5.40 -11.48
CA ILE A 67 2.29 5.21 -10.75
C ILE A 67 3.34 4.67 -11.72
N SER A 68 4.46 5.38 -11.81
CA SER A 68 5.59 4.95 -12.65
C SER A 68 6.27 3.72 -12.07
N ARG A 69 6.99 2.97 -12.92
CA ARG A 69 7.77 1.80 -12.49
C ARG A 69 8.79 2.15 -11.40
N ALA A 70 9.48 3.28 -11.54
CA ALA A 70 10.44 3.74 -10.53
C ALA A 70 9.76 4.04 -9.19
N GLN A 71 8.59 4.71 -9.21
CA GLN A 71 7.83 4.99 -8.01
C GLN A 71 7.29 3.71 -7.37
N TYR A 72 6.80 2.74 -8.14
CA TYR A 72 6.37 1.43 -7.63
C TYR A 72 7.47 0.74 -6.81
N PHE A 73 8.67 0.59 -7.37
CA PHE A 73 9.78 -0.06 -6.65
C PHE A 73 10.27 0.77 -5.46
N LYS A 74 10.26 2.10 -5.57
CA LYS A 74 10.54 2.99 -4.42
C LYS A 74 9.53 2.75 -3.30
N SER A 75 8.25 2.69 -3.63
CA SER A 75 7.17 2.46 -2.67
C SER A 75 7.28 1.09 -2.00
N LEU A 76 7.56 0.02 -2.74
CA LEU A 76 7.81 -1.30 -2.14
C LEU A 76 8.94 -1.25 -1.10
N LYS A 77 10.05 -0.57 -1.39
CA LYS A 77 11.14 -0.38 -0.43
C LYS A 77 10.71 0.40 0.81
N GLN A 78 9.89 1.44 0.64
CA GLN A 78 9.34 2.18 1.78
C GLN A 78 8.41 1.30 2.62
N LEU A 79 7.54 0.51 2.00
CA LEU A 79 6.66 -0.42 2.69
C LEU A 79 7.44 -1.51 3.45
N GLU A 80 8.55 -1.99 2.90
CA GLU A 80 9.48 -2.89 3.60
C GLU A 80 10.17 -2.19 4.78
N LEU A 81 10.67 -0.97 4.59
CA LEU A 81 11.33 -0.17 5.63
C LEU A 81 10.41 0.11 6.83
N HIS A 82 9.13 0.39 6.54
CA HIS A 82 8.10 0.66 7.54
C HIS A 82 7.44 -0.63 8.08
N ASN A 83 8.00 -1.81 7.80
CA ASN A 83 7.47 -3.11 8.21
C ASN A 83 6.01 -3.37 7.80
N VAL A 84 5.51 -2.74 6.74
CA VAL A 84 4.16 -3.00 6.21
C VAL A 84 4.12 -4.33 5.47
N ILE A 85 5.19 -4.63 4.71
CA ILE A 85 5.34 -5.87 3.95
C ILE A 85 6.74 -6.45 4.13
N ARG A 86 6.89 -7.75 3.84
CA ARG A 86 8.19 -8.41 3.62
C ARG A 86 8.18 -9.20 2.32
N ARG A 87 9.34 -9.29 1.67
CA ARG A 87 9.53 -10.20 0.52
C ARG A 87 9.63 -11.65 0.96
N VAL A 88 9.00 -12.54 0.21
CA VAL A 88 9.01 -13.99 0.45
C VAL A 88 9.85 -14.64 -0.65
N ASN A 89 10.81 -15.49 -0.29
CA ASN A 89 11.71 -16.20 -1.24
C ASN A 89 12.78 -15.32 -1.94
N GLY A 90 13.30 -14.29 -1.27
CA GLY A 90 14.51 -13.55 -1.68
C GLY A 90 14.25 -12.15 -2.29
N GLU A 91 15.34 -11.39 -2.49
CA GLU A 91 15.30 -9.95 -2.83
C GLU A 91 14.60 -9.62 -4.16
N ARG A 92 14.60 -10.56 -5.13
CA ARG A 92 14.01 -10.37 -6.47
C ARG A 92 12.62 -11.00 -6.62
N SER A 93 12.09 -11.59 -5.56
CA SER A 93 10.74 -12.17 -5.61
C SER A 93 9.69 -11.07 -5.77
N ALA A 94 8.69 -11.33 -6.60
CA ALA A 94 7.46 -10.53 -6.67
C ALA A 94 6.44 -10.99 -5.61
N HIS A 95 6.88 -11.76 -4.62
CA HIS A 95 6.05 -12.28 -3.54
C HIS A 95 6.24 -11.43 -2.28
N TYR A 96 5.13 -10.89 -1.80
CA TYR A 96 5.08 -10.04 -0.62
C TYR A 96 4.14 -10.65 0.40
N ARG A 97 4.45 -10.51 1.69
CA ARG A 97 3.54 -10.84 2.80
C ARG A 97 3.33 -9.58 3.62
N PHE A 98 2.08 -9.27 3.95
CA PHE A 98 1.78 -8.20 4.90
C PHE A 98 2.12 -8.64 6.33
N MET A 99 2.73 -7.73 7.07
CA MET A 99 2.97 -7.92 8.50
C MET A 99 1.72 -7.39 9.23
N LEU A 100 0.92 -8.30 9.77
CA LEU A 100 -0.32 -7.98 10.50
C LEU A 100 -0.24 -8.40 11.96
N ASP A 101 0.98 -8.49 12.48
CA ASP A 101 1.27 -8.91 13.85
C ASP A 101 1.14 -7.73 14.81
#